data_AF-A0AA36I981-F1
#
_entry.id   AF-A0AA36I981-F1
#
_cell.length_a   1.000
_cell.length_b   1.000
_cell.length_c   1.000
_cell.angle_alpha   90.00
_cell.angle_beta   90.00
_cell.angle_gamma   90.00
#
_symmetry.space_group_name_H-M   'P 1'
#
loop_
_entity.id
_entity.type
_entity.pdbx_description
1 polymer ?
#
loop_
_entity_poly.entity_id
_entity_poly.type
_entity_poly.pdbx_seq_one_letter_code
_entity_poly.pdbx_strand_id
1 'polypeptide(L)'
;MVPDLDKLAGRVADLGFNCVRLCYSTENHLSNPVVADRDVAANPRLKGQRFMEVFEATVKALTDKGLMVILNNHISRSGWCCNVKQDEGFWYTEQWPEDMWLRSMVEMTKLFRDNSLVVAFDIRNEPHDIPGRLMTWGDGNPATDWAMAAERAGNAILAVNPDMLIVVSALCFCMDLRPVKSHPIRFNIPNRLVYEAHNYIEFQIATLFSNNFISWREVGDIALYVLVALVVVDVLMLYVWNRIGRPRPRKSTLLALISGWAAFFLAVIAGICAYAYHFYIAYCSYVARYYLLPATVGCSVACLALLLLGIWAARFGLRTRDQRAVRGAPGGLRRCRGALRVRQ
;
A
#
# COMPACT_ATOMS: atom_id res chain seq x y z
N MET A 1 3.25 -42.34 -7.11
CA MET A 1 2.12 -42.68 -6.22
C MET A 1 1.91 -41.48 -5.32
N VAL A 2 0.70 -40.92 -5.27
CA VAL A 2 0.38 -39.84 -4.33
C VAL A 2 0.46 -40.43 -2.92
N PRO A 3 1.27 -39.88 -2.00
CA PRO A 3 1.37 -40.38 -0.63
C PRO A 3 0.02 -40.24 0.08
N ASP A 4 -0.29 -41.20 0.96
CA ASP A 4 -1.46 -41.10 1.84
C ASP A 4 -1.33 -39.91 2.81
N LEU A 5 -2.46 -39.54 3.39
CA LEU A 5 -2.61 -38.34 4.22
C LEU A 5 -1.68 -38.33 5.44
N ASP A 6 -1.54 -39.47 6.12
CA ASP A 6 -0.73 -39.59 7.34
C ASP A 6 0.76 -39.48 7.01
N LYS A 7 1.16 -39.98 5.83
CA LYS A 7 2.53 -39.87 5.31
C LYS A 7 2.88 -38.45 4.88
N LEU A 8 1.93 -37.71 4.31
CA LEU A 8 2.08 -36.28 4.01
C LEU A 8 2.27 -35.46 5.29
N ALA A 9 1.39 -35.63 6.27
CA ALA A 9 1.51 -34.96 7.57
C ALA A 9 2.84 -35.30 8.26
N GLY A 10 3.22 -36.58 8.25
CA GLY A 10 4.52 -37.02 8.77
C GLY A 10 5.69 -36.35 8.06
N ARG A 11 5.65 -36.23 6.72
CA ARG A 11 6.70 -35.56 5.96
C ARG A 11 6.82 -34.08 6.30
N VAL A 12 5.71 -33.39 6.51
CA VAL A 12 5.72 -31.97 6.93
C VAL A 12 6.43 -31.83 8.28
N ALA A 13 6.12 -32.69 9.25
CA ALA A 13 6.79 -32.71 10.55
C ALA A 13 8.28 -33.08 10.43
N ASP A 14 8.62 -34.10 9.64
CA ASP A 14 10.01 -34.55 9.41
C ASP A 14 10.89 -33.48 8.77
N LEU A 15 10.29 -32.56 8.00
CA LEU A 15 10.98 -31.39 7.43
C LEU A 15 11.22 -30.27 8.45
N GLY A 16 10.72 -30.41 9.68
CA GLY A 16 10.91 -29.45 10.77
C GLY A 16 9.82 -28.37 10.85
N PHE A 17 8.77 -28.46 10.04
CA PHE A 17 7.61 -27.58 10.20
C PHE A 17 6.78 -28.00 11.41
N ASN A 18 6.14 -27.03 12.07
CA ASN A 18 5.30 -27.25 13.25
C ASN A 18 3.87 -26.70 13.09
N CYS A 19 3.54 -26.13 11.93
CA CYS A 19 2.26 -25.47 11.69
C CYS A 19 1.85 -25.54 10.23
N VAL A 20 0.55 -25.69 9.96
CA VAL A 20 -0.04 -25.70 8.62
C VAL A 20 -1.22 -24.73 8.57
N ARG A 21 -1.20 -23.80 7.60
CA ARG A 21 -2.36 -22.98 7.25
C ARG A 21 -3.24 -23.77 6.27
N LEU A 22 -4.39 -24.25 6.75
CA LEU A 22 -5.27 -25.16 6.03
C LEU A 22 -6.48 -24.41 5.46
N CYS A 23 -6.46 -24.25 4.14
CA CYS A 23 -7.44 -23.47 3.39
C CYS A 23 -8.75 -24.24 3.19
N TYR A 24 -9.87 -23.53 3.30
CA TYR A 24 -11.18 -24.02 2.88
C TYR A 24 -12.00 -22.88 2.24
N SER A 25 -13.09 -23.23 1.54
CA SER A 25 -14.04 -22.27 1.01
C SER A 25 -15.36 -22.30 1.78
N THR A 26 -16.04 -21.16 1.89
CA THR A 26 -17.39 -21.07 2.47
C THR A 26 -18.35 -22.03 1.74
N GLU A 27 -18.25 -22.13 0.42
CA GLU A 27 -19.04 -23.04 -0.42
C GLU A 27 -18.83 -24.51 -0.05
N ASN A 28 -17.60 -24.99 -0.01
CA ASN A 28 -17.34 -26.40 0.28
C ASN A 28 -17.73 -26.75 1.72
N HIS A 29 -17.56 -25.85 2.68
CA HIS A 29 -18.03 -26.06 4.03
C HIS A 29 -19.56 -26.19 4.10
N LEU A 30 -20.30 -25.22 3.55
CA LEU A 30 -21.75 -25.16 3.71
C LEU A 30 -22.51 -26.13 2.80
N SER A 31 -22.04 -26.35 1.57
CA SER A 31 -22.65 -27.34 0.66
C SER A 31 -22.16 -28.77 0.93
N ASN A 32 -21.00 -28.91 1.58
CA ASN A 32 -20.34 -30.16 1.93
C ASN A 32 -20.41 -31.20 0.79
N PRO A 33 -19.88 -30.95 -0.41
CA PRO A 33 -20.07 -31.85 -1.55
C PRO A 33 -19.31 -33.17 -1.37
N VAL A 34 -19.71 -34.22 -2.08
CA VAL A 34 -18.93 -35.48 -2.16
C VAL A 34 -17.60 -35.18 -2.85
N VAL A 35 -16.49 -35.59 -2.24
CA VAL A 35 -15.16 -35.46 -2.85
C VAL A 35 -14.98 -36.56 -3.88
N ALA A 36 -14.48 -36.22 -5.06
CA ALA A 36 -14.31 -37.22 -6.11
C ALA A 36 -13.27 -38.27 -5.69
N ASP A 37 -13.59 -39.56 -5.90
CA ASP A 37 -12.73 -40.68 -5.50
C ASP A 37 -11.30 -40.61 -6.06
N ARG A 38 -11.12 -39.96 -7.21
CA ARG A 38 -9.80 -39.73 -7.81
C ARG A 38 -8.91 -38.81 -6.97
N ASP A 39 -9.50 -37.83 -6.28
CA ASP A 39 -8.80 -36.84 -5.48
C ASP A 39 -8.39 -37.41 -4.11
N VAL A 40 -9.06 -38.48 -3.67
CA VAL A 40 -8.77 -39.23 -2.43
C VAL A 40 -8.23 -40.64 -2.69
N ALA A 41 -7.77 -40.94 -3.92
CA ALA A 41 -7.40 -42.30 -4.32
C ALA A 41 -6.29 -42.92 -3.47
N ALA A 42 -5.39 -42.11 -2.91
CA ALA A 42 -4.33 -42.53 -1.98
C ALA A 42 -4.84 -42.91 -0.59
N ASN A 43 -6.11 -42.60 -0.27
CA ASN A 43 -6.74 -42.79 1.02
C ASN A 43 -8.04 -43.60 0.84
N PRO A 44 -7.99 -44.94 0.67
CA PRO A 44 -9.18 -45.74 0.37
C PRO A 44 -10.35 -45.56 1.35
N ARG A 45 -10.06 -45.27 2.63
CA ARG A 45 -11.05 -44.98 3.67
C ARG A 45 -11.89 -43.71 3.42
N LEU A 46 -11.41 -42.80 2.58
CA LEU A 46 -12.04 -41.52 2.26
C LEU A 46 -12.88 -41.55 0.98
N LYS A 47 -12.92 -42.70 0.26
CA LYS A 47 -13.79 -42.82 -0.92
C LYS A 47 -15.26 -42.64 -0.57
N GLY A 48 -15.99 -41.92 -1.41
CA GLY A 48 -17.39 -41.55 -1.17
C GLY A 48 -17.65 -40.59 -0.01
N GLN A 49 -16.61 -40.11 0.68
CA GLN A 49 -16.76 -39.14 1.77
C GLN A 49 -17.02 -37.73 1.22
N ARG A 50 -17.64 -36.89 2.05
CA ARG A 50 -17.91 -35.50 1.71
C ARG A 50 -16.75 -34.62 2.19
N PHE A 51 -16.79 -33.36 1.78
CA PHE A 51 -15.73 -32.40 2.01
C PHE A 51 -15.34 -32.30 3.49
N MET A 52 -16.32 -32.25 4.39
CA MET A 52 -16.08 -32.09 5.83
C MET A 52 -15.41 -33.31 6.44
N GLU A 53 -15.81 -34.53 6.05
CA GLU A 53 -15.17 -35.75 6.53
C GLU A 53 -13.72 -35.86 6.05
N VAL A 54 -13.43 -35.40 4.82
CA VAL A 54 -12.05 -35.32 4.30
C VAL A 54 -11.25 -34.21 5.02
N PHE A 55 -11.87 -33.07 5.30
CA PHE A 55 -11.22 -31.95 5.99
C PHE A 55 -10.89 -32.30 7.44
N GLU A 56 -11.83 -32.91 8.17
CA GLU A 56 -11.63 -33.43 9.53
C GLU A 56 -10.53 -34.49 9.59
N ALA A 57 -10.53 -35.43 8.64
CA ALA A 57 -9.45 -36.42 8.53
C ALA A 57 -8.09 -35.75 8.30
N THR A 58 -8.05 -34.66 7.53
CA THR A 58 -6.83 -33.88 7.26
C THR A 58 -6.34 -33.17 8.52
N VAL A 59 -7.22 -32.47 9.23
CA VAL A 59 -6.88 -31.84 10.52
C VAL A 59 -6.40 -32.88 11.52
N LYS A 60 -7.08 -34.04 11.60
CA LYS A 60 -6.66 -35.12 12.49
C LYS A 60 -5.26 -35.64 12.13
N ALA A 61 -5.00 -35.93 10.86
CA ALA A 61 -3.69 -36.42 10.43
C ALA A 61 -2.56 -35.42 10.74
N LEU A 62 -2.80 -34.12 10.56
CA LEU A 62 -1.83 -33.08 10.92
C LEU A 62 -1.59 -33.04 12.43
N THR A 63 -2.66 -33.00 13.23
CA THR A 63 -2.58 -32.86 14.69
C THR A 63 -2.07 -34.13 15.38
N ASP A 64 -2.33 -35.34 14.84
CA ASP A 64 -1.72 -36.60 15.29
C ASP A 64 -0.18 -36.60 15.12
N LYS A 65 0.37 -35.75 14.25
CA LYS A 65 1.82 -35.55 14.07
C LYS A 65 2.37 -34.37 14.86
N GLY A 66 1.56 -33.76 15.73
CA GLY A 66 1.96 -32.60 16.53
C GLY A 66 2.04 -31.29 15.75
N LEU A 67 1.49 -31.23 14.53
CA LEU A 67 1.42 -30.00 13.75
C LEU A 67 0.24 -29.15 14.22
N MET A 68 0.51 -27.88 14.49
CA MET A 68 -0.53 -26.87 14.68
C MET A 68 -1.27 -26.62 13.36
N VAL A 69 -2.54 -26.27 13.44
CA VAL A 69 -3.40 -25.95 12.30
C VAL A 69 -3.98 -24.55 12.47
N ILE A 70 -3.83 -23.73 11.43
CA ILE A 70 -4.53 -22.46 11.26
C ILE A 70 -5.64 -22.70 10.24
N LEU A 71 -6.90 -22.63 10.67
CA LEU A 71 -8.03 -22.70 9.75
C LEU A 71 -8.05 -21.41 8.93
N ASN A 72 -8.23 -21.51 7.62
CA ASN A 72 -8.21 -20.34 6.74
C ASN A 72 -9.43 -20.32 5.83
N ASN A 73 -10.32 -19.34 6.05
CA ASN A 73 -11.37 -19.02 5.09
C ASN A 73 -10.74 -18.34 3.87
N HIS A 74 -10.43 -19.15 2.86
CA HIS A 74 -9.59 -18.71 1.77
C HIS A 74 -10.36 -18.00 0.66
N ILE A 75 -11.62 -18.39 0.45
CA ILE A 75 -12.48 -17.90 -0.62
C ILE A 75 -13.95 -18.23 -0.30
N SER A 76 -14.90 -17.50 -0.86
CA SER A 76 -16.32 -17.82 -0.68
C SER A 76 -16.72 -18.95 -1.61
N ARG A 77 -16.57 -18.75 -2.92
CA ARG A 77 -16.82 -19.79 -3.94
C ARG A 77 -15.57 -20.64 -4.16
N SER A 78 -15.74 -21.96 -4.22
CA SER A 78 -14.64 -22.91 -4.44
C SER A 78 -13.93 -22.64 -5.76
N GLY A 79 -12.62 -22.42 -5.69
CA GLY A 79 -11.79 -22.09 -6.83
C GLY A 79 -10.39 -21.63 -6.43
N TRP A 80 -9.63 -21.18 -7.42
CA TRP A 80 -8.30 -20.58 -7.19
C TRP A 80 -8.42 -19.10 -6.84
N CYS A 81 -7.69 -18.66 -5.83
CA CYS A 81 -7.58 -17.27 -5.41
C CYS A 81 -6.14 -16.76 -5.65
N CYS A 82 -5.88 -15.47 -5.85
CA CYS A 82 -6.83 -14.35 -5.95
C CYS A 82 -6.49 -13.48 -7.16
N ASN A 83 -7.50 -12.89 -7.80
CA ASN A 83 -7.27 -11.83 -8.77
C ASN A 83 -8.39 -10.79 -8.76
N VAL A 84 -8.05 -9.56 -9.15
CA VAL A 84 -8.93 -8.38 -9.18
C VAL A 84 -10.19 -8.53 -10.06
N LYS A 85 -10.33 -9.60 -10.85
CA LYS A 85 -11.53 -9.83 -11.67
C LYS A 85 -12.54 -10.77 -10.98
N GLN A 86 -12.16 -11.38 -9.87
CA GLN A 86 -13.04 -12.22 -9.06
C GLN A 86 -13.81 -11.35 -8.08
N ASP A 87 -15.10 -11.63 -7.91
CA ASP A 87 -15.91 -11.05 -6.83
C ASP A 87 -15.60 -11.78 -5.51
N GLU A 88 -14.33 -11.77 -5.09
CA GLU A 88 -13.83 -12.51 -3.92
C GLU A 88 -12.90 -11.67 -3.04
N GLY A 89 -12.72 -10.39 -3.37
CA GLY A 89 -11.88 -9.51 -2.55
C GLY A 89 -12.49 -9.12 -1.21
N PHE A 90 -13.82 -9.12 -1.10
CA PHE A 90 -14.53 -8.84 0.14
C PHE A 90 -14.85 -10.14 0.88
N TRP A 91 -15.23 -10.03 2.16
CA TRP A 91 -15.71 -11.16 2.97
C TRP A 91 -17.12 -11.62 2.58
N TYR A 92 -17.75 -10.97 1.59
CA TYR A 92 -19.09 -11.29 1.11
C TYR A 92 -19.26 -10.98 -0.39
N THR A 93 -20.20 -11.71 -0.99
CA THR A 93 -20.71 -11.52 -2.35
C THR A 93 -22.24 -11.54 -2.32
N GLU A 94 -22.89 -11.31 -3.46
CA GLU A 94 -24.35 -11.49 -3.56
C GLU A 94 -24.77 -12.95 -3.29
N GLN A 95 -23.98 -13.92 -3.77
CA GLN A 95 -24.26 -15.35 -3.57
C GLN A 95 -23.84 -15.85 -2.18
N TRP A 96 -22.81 -15.24 -1.61
CA TRP A 96 -22.22 -15.61 -0.32
C TRP A 96 -22.24 -14.40 0.62
N PRO A 97 -23.40 -14.05 1.19
CA PRO A 97 -23.54 -12.92 2.10
C PRO A 97 -22.73 -13.11 3.41
N GLU A 98 -22.50 -12.01 4.13
CA GLU A 98 -21.68 -11.96 5.34
C GLU A 98 -22.16 -12.96 6.41
N ASP A 99 -23.47 -13.18 6.56
CA ASP A 99 -24.02 -14.12 7.52
C ASP A 99 -23.60 -15.58 7.22
N MET A 100 -23.49 -15.96 5.94
CA MET A 100 -22.99 -17.28 5.56
C MET A 100 -21.49 -17.43 5.84
N TRP A 101 -20.70 -16.37 5.60
CA TRP A 101 -19.28 -16.35 5.97
C TRP A 101 -19.08 -16.48 7.49
N LEU A 102 -19.79 -15.67 8.29
CA LEU A 102 -19.76 -15.75 9.75
C LEU A 102 -20.23 -17.12 10.26
N ARG A 103 -21.33 -17.64 9.72
CA ARG A 103 -21.87 -18.96 10.07
C ARG A 103 -20.84 -20.05 9.82
N SER A 104 -20.19 -20.04 8.66
CA SER A 104 -19.17 -21.03 8.32
C SER A 104 -18.02 -21.03 9.33
N MET A 105 -17.48 -19.87 9.68
CA MET A 105 -16.39 -19.79 10.66
C MET A 105 -16.82 -20.24 12.06
N VAL A 106 -18.02 -19.88 12.49
CA VAL A 106 -18.58 -20.31 13.78
C VAL A 106 -18.78 -21.82 13.84
N GLU A 107 -19.32 -22.44 12.77
CA GLU A 107 -19.51 -23.89 12.68
C GLU A 107 -18.16 -24.64 12.66
N MET A 108 -17.18 -24.17 11.87
CA MET A 108 -15.81 -24.69 11.86
C MET A 108 -15.14 -24.58 13.24
N THR A 109 -15.31 -23.46 13.92
CA THR A 109 -14.75 -23.25 15.26
C THR A 109 -15.37 -24.21 16.28
N LYS A 110 -16.69 -24.48 16.19
CA LYS A 110 -17.36 -25.47 17.06
C LYS A 110 -16.80 -26.87 16.81
N LEU A 111 -16.61 -27.25 15.55
CA LEU A 111 -16.14 -28.57 15.15
C LEU A 111 -14.74 -28.89 15.71
N PHE A 112 -13.85 -27.90 15.72
CA PHE A 112 -12.45 -28.09 16.11
C PHE A 112 -12.10 -27.57 17.50
N ARG A 113 -13.08 -27.12 18.30
CA ARG A 113 -12.85 -26.48 19.61
C ARG A 113 -12.01 -27.35 20.55
N ASP A 114 -12.28 -28.65 20.60
CA ASP A 114 -11.65 -29.57 21.55
C ASP A 114 -10.27 -30.07 21.08
N ASN A 115 -9.82 -29.66 19.87
CA ASN A 115 -8.49 -29.95 19.37
C ASN A 115 -7.54 -28.79 19.68
N SER A 116 -6.71 -28.96 20.71
CA SER A 116 -5.76 -27.93 21.18
C SER A 116 -4.68 -27.55 20.17
N LEU A 117 -4.48 -28.35 19.11
CA LEU A 117 -3.55 -28.02 18.03
C LEU A 117 -4.22 -27.25 16.89
N VAL A 118 -5.53 -27.00 16.93
CA VAL A 118 -6.19 -26.03 16.04
C VAL A 118 -6.14 -24.66 16.72
N VAL A 119 -5.06 -23.93 16.47
CA VAL A 119 -4.62 -22.80 17.31
C VAL A 119 -5.16 -21.45 16.86
N ALA A 120 -5.56 -21.32 15.60
CA ALA A 120 -5.96 -20.03 15.04
C ALA A 120 -6.97 -20.15 13.91
N PHE A 121 -7.68 -19.05 13.67
CA PHE A 121 -8.57 -18.86 12.54
C PHE A 121 -8.13 -17.61 11.76
N ASP A 122 -7.68 -17.81 10.53
CA ASP A 122 -7.54 -16.79 9.51
C ASP A 122 -8.87 -16.57 8.81
N ILE A 123 -9.45 -15.40 9.11
CA ILE A 123 -10.86 -15.12 8.87
C ILE A 123 -11.17 -14.80 7.41
N ARG A 124 -10.18 -14.32 6.64
CA ARG A 124 -10.34 -14.06 5.21
C ARG A 124 -8.98 -13.87 4.55
N ASN A 125 -8.68 -14.71 3.58
CA ASN A 125 -7.49 -14.57 2.77
C ASN A 125 -7.55 -13.36 1.82
N GLU A 126 -6.45 -12.60 1.79
CA GLU A 126 -6.20 -11.54 0.81
C GLU A 126 -7.37 -10.58 0.56
N PRO A 127 -7.90 -9.88 1.58
CA PRO A 127 -8.89 -8.84 1.36
C PRO A 127 -8.35 -7.79 0.35
N HIS A 128 -9.09 -7.54 -0.74
CA HIS A 128 -8.70 -6.61 -1.79
C HIS A 128 -9.89 -5.90 -2.45
N ASP A 129 -9.59 -4.82 -3.18
CA ASP A 129 -10.58 -4.13 -3.99
C ASP A 129 -11.06 -5.00 -5.15
N ILE A 130 -12.32 -4.83 -5.53
CA ILE A 130 -12.89 -5.45 -6.72
C ILE A 130 -13.51 -4.37 -7.63
N PRO A 131 -13.84 -4.68 -8.90
CA PRO A 131 -14.35 -3.68 -9.82
C PRO A 131 -15.65 -3.05 -9.28
N GLY A 132 -15.62 -1.73 -9.06
CA GLY A 132 -16.76 -0.96 -8.56
C GLY A 132 -16.95 -0.97 -7.04
N ARG A 133 -16.15 -1.72 -6.26
CA ARG A 133 -16.22 -1.73 -4.79
C ARG A 133 -14.82 -1.64 -4.18
N LEU A 134 -14.61 -0.60 -3.39
CA LEU A 134 -13.32 -0.28 -2.79
C LEU A 134 -13.37 -0.55 -1.30
N MET A 135 -12.41 -1.32 -0.81
CA MET A 135 -12.33 -1.72 0.58
C MET A 135 -11.65 -0.63 1.39
N THR A 136 -12.17 -0.43 2.61
CA THR A 136 -11.73 0.60 3.54
C THR A 136 -11.29 -0.04 4.85
N TRP A 137 -10.68 0.77 5.71
CA TRP A 137 -10.26 0.36 7.05
C TRP A 137 -10.36 1.56 7.99
N GLY A 138 -11.25 1.47 8.97
CA GLY A 138 -11.48 2.50 9.98
C GLY A 138 -12.25 3.72 9.49
N ASP A 139 -13.02 3.62 8.40
CA ASP A 139 -13.89 4.71 7.92
C ASP A 139 -15.32 4.62 8.46
N GLY A 140 -15.65 3.52 9.15
CA GLY A 140 -16.94 3.33 9.82
C GLY A 140 -18.07 2.90 8.89
N ASN A 141 -17.81 2.64 7.61
CA ASN A 141 -18.82 2.12 6.68
C ASN A 141 -18.87 0.58 6.79
N PRO A 142 -19.91 -0.02 7.39
CA PRO A 142 -19.94 -1.46 7.65
C PRO A 142 -19.92 -2.33 6.38
N ALA A 143 -20.25 -1.76 5.22
CA ALA A 143 -20.22 -2.46 3.93
C ALA A 143 -18.82 -2.55 3.30
N THR A 144 -17.89 -1.67 3.69
CA THR A 144 -16.55 -1.62 3.10
C THR A 144 -15.41 -1.68 4.10
N ASP A 145 -15.69 -1.44 5.38
CA ASP A 145 -14.68 -1.39 6.42
C ASP A 145 -14.28 -2.80 6.88
N TRP A 146 -13.12 -3.25 6.40
CA TRP A 146 -12.59 -4.56 6.74
C TRP A 146 -12.28 -4.70 8.23
N ALA A 147 -11.86 -3.63 8.90
CA ALA A 147 -11.56 -3.69 10.34
C ALA A 147 -12.82 -4.01 11.15
N MET A 148 -13.95 -3.38 10.80
CA MET A 148 -15.23 -3.66 11.44
C MET A 148 -15.73 -5.09 11.16
N ALA A 149 -15.56 -5.59 9.94
CA ALA A 149 -15.92 -6.97 9.59
C ALA A 149 -15.06 -7.98 10.34
N ALA A 150 -13.76 -7.73 10.45
CA ALA A 150 -12.83 -8.54 11.22
C ALA A 150 -13.18 -8.56 12.72
N GLU A 151 -13.58 -7.43 13.30
CA GLU A 151 -14.07 -7.36 14.68
C GLU A 151 -15.34 -8.20 14.90
N ARG A 152 -16.30 -8.15 13.96
CA ARG A 152 -17.51 -9.00 14.03
C ARG A 152 -17.16 -10.48 13.97
N ALA A 153 -16.33 -10.88 13.01
CA ALA A 153 -15.89 -12.27 12.83
C ALA A 153 -15.08 -12.79 14.02
N GLY A 154 -14.06 -12.05 14.43
CA GLY A 154 -13.21 -12.42 15.56
C GLY A 154 -14.02 -12.58 16.85
N ASN A 155 -14.93 -11.65 17.14
CA ASN A 155 -15.78 -11.76 18.33
C ASN A 155 -16.78 -12.92 18.24
N ALA A 156 -17.30 -13.24 17.06
CA ALA A 156 -18.17 -14.41 16.87
C ALA A 156 -17.42 -15.73 17.10
N ILE A 157 -16.18 -15.84 16.61
CA ILE A 157 -15.30 -17.00 16.83
C ILE A 157 -14.92 -17.10 18.31
N LEU A 158 -14.53 -16.00 18.94
CA LEU A 158 -14.10 -15.96 20.34
C LEU A 158 -15.23 -16.25 21.34
N ALA A 159 -16.48 -15.96 20.98
CA ALA A 159 -17.64 -16.40 21.76
C ALA A 159 -17.82 -17.93 21.75
N VAL A 160 -17.27 -18.60 20.74
CA VAL A 160 -17.25 -20.06 20.63
C VAL A 160 -15.99 -20.64 21.26
N ASN A 161 -14.81 -20.15 20.91
CA ASN A 161 -13.54 -20.61 21.44
C ASN A 161 -12.74 -19.41 21.98
N PRO A 162 -12.76 -19.15 23.30
CA PRO A 162 -12.10 -17.98 23.88
C PRO A 162 -10.58 -18.07 23.85
N ASP A 163 -9.99 -19.22 23.50
CA ASP A 163 -8.55 -19.45 23.45
C ASP A 163 -7.96 -19.36 22.04
N MET A 164 -8.79 -19.32 21.00
CA MET A 164 -8.34 -19.28 19.61
C MET A 164 -7.72 -17.93 19.25
N LEU A 165 -6.61 -17.96 18.52
CA LEU A 165 -6.05 -16.75 17.90
C LEU A 165 -6.85 -16.40 16.64
N ILE A 166 -7.08 -15.12 16.42
CA ILE A 166 -7.77 -14.59 15.23
C ILE A 166 -6.72 -13.90 14.38
N VAL A 167 -6.45 -14.49 13.21
CA VAL A 167 -5.54 -13.95 12.23
C VAL A 167 -6.33 -13.04 11.30
N VAL A 168 -5.93 -11.77 11.25
CA VAL A 168 -6.56 -10.75 10.42
C VAL A 168 -5.58 -10.29 9.34
N SER A 169 -5.92 -10.64 8.11
CA SER A 169 -5.21 -10.23 6.92
C SER A 169 -5.22 -8.71 6.69
N ALA A 170 -4.13 -8.17 6.18
CA ALA A 170 -3.99 -6.76 5.80
C ALA A 170 -4.84 -6.38 4.57
N LEU A 171 -4.93 -5.09 4.26
CA LEU A 171 -5.54 -4.63 3.01
C LEU A 171 -4.68 -4.99 1.80
N CYS A 172 -5.31 -4.90 0.61
CA CYS A 172 -4.63 -4.96 -0.67
C CYS A 172 -3.89 -6.28 -0.86
N PHE A 173 -4.61 -7.40 -0.93
CA PHE A 173 -3.99 -8.73 -1.02
C PHE A 173 -3.03 -9.02 0.14
N CYS A 174 -3.43 -8.65 1.36
CA CYS A 174 -2.59 -8.75 2.56
C CYS A 174 -1.28 -7.94 2.51
N MET A 175 -1.16 -6.88 1.72
CA MET A 175 0.11 -6.13 1.62
C MET A 175 0.26 -4.99 2.63
N ASP A 176 -0.84 -4.39 3.10
CA ASP A 176 -0.78 -3.08 3.77
C ASP A 176 -1.44 -3.04 5.16
N LEU A 177 -0.60 -3.02 6.19
CA LEU A 177 -0.98 -2.87 7.60
C LEU A 177 -0.84 -1.42 8.13
N ARG A 178 -0.51 -0.43 7.29
CA ARG A 178 -0.43 0.96 7.74
C ARG A 178 -1.70 1.50 8.43
N PRO A 179 -2.94 1.11 8.02
CA PRO A 179 -4.15 1.55 8.72
C PRO A 179 -4.18 1.16 10.21
N VAL A 180 -3.53 0.07 10.60
CA VAL A 180 -3.50 -0.45 11.98
C VAL A 180 -2.96 0.59 12.97
N LYS A 181 -2.04 1.46 12.54
CA LYS A 181 -1.44 2.48 13.41
C LYS A 181 -2.49 3.45 13.95
N SER A 182 -3.49 3.82 13.15
CA SER A 182 -4.54 4.76 13.55
C SER A 182 -5.84 4.06 13.97
N HIS A 183 -6.12 2.89 13.41
CA HIS A 183 -7.35 2.13 13.67
C HIS A 183 -7.01 0.65 13.96
N PRO A 184 -6.43 0.35 15.14
CA PRO A 184 -6.16 -1.03 15.54
C PRO A 184 -7.47 -1.76 15.84
N ILE A 185 -7.54 -3.03 15.43
CA ILE A 185 -8.66 -3.91 15.70
C ILE A 185 -8.67 -4.29 17.19
N ARG A 186 -9.84 -4.31 17.81
CA ARG A 186 -10.00 -4.74 19.20
C ARG A 186 -11.13 -5.75 19.34
N PHE A 187 -10.78 -6.93 19.85
CA PHE A 187 -11.76 -7.94 20.24
C PHE A 187 -12.19 -7.77 21.70
N ASN A 188 -13.35 -8.32 22.03
CA ASN A 188 -13.88 -8.37 23.39
C ASN A 188 -12.98 -9.18 24.34
N ILE A 189 -12.29 -10.20 23.80
CA ILE A 189 -11.29 -10.98 24.52
C ILE A 189 -9.90 -10.47 24.10
N PRO A 190 -9.09 -9.92 25.03
CA PRO A 190 -7.78 -9.37 24.70
C PRO A 190 -6.76 -10.46 24.36
N ASN A 191 -5.64 -10.07 23.75
CA ASN A 191 -4.50 -10.96 23.45
C ASN A 191 -4.84 -12.14 22.51
N ARG A 192 -5.81 -11.94 21.61
CA ARG A 192 -6.21 -12.91 20.59
C ARG A 192 -5.93 -12.50 19.15
N LEU A 193 -5.58 -11.24 18.91
CA LEU A 193 -5.34 -10.70 17.58
C LEU A 193 -3.93 -11.01 17.07
N VAL A 194 -3.85 -11.52 15.84
CA VAL A 194 -2.63 -11.66 15.04
C VAL A 194 -2.85 -10.97 13.70
N TYR A 195 -1.94 -10.09 13.30
CA TYR A 195 -1.99 -9.49 11.95
C TYR A 195 -1.21 -10.33 10.96
N GLU A 196 -1.75 -10.50 9.76
CA GLU A 196 -1.11 -11.22 8.66
C GLU A 196 -0.84 -10.29 7.48
N ALA A 197 0.36 -10.41 6.92
CA ALA A 197 0.72 -9.78 5.67
C ALA A 197 1.33 -10.82 4.71
N HIS A 198 0.99 -10.71 3.43
CA HIS A 198 1.59 -11.51 2.37
C HIS A 198 2.69 -10.70 1.69
N ASN A 199 3.79 -11.38 1.37
CA ASN A 199 4.95 -10.76 0.77
C ASN A 199 5.45 -11.59 -0.41
N TYR A 200 5.06 -11.19 -1.61
CA TYR A 200 5.45 -11.83 -2.87
C TYR A 200 6.31 -10.88 -3.71
N ILE A 201 7.22 -11.45 -4.51
CA ILE A 201 8.14 -10.67 -5.35
C ILE A 201 7.40 -9.90 -6.45
N GLU A 202 6.27 -10.46 -6.91
CA GLU A 202 5.37 -9.90 -7.93
C GLU A 202 4.72 -8.59 -7.47
N PHE A 203 4.55 -8.40 -6.16
CA PHE A 203 3.97 -7.19 -5.57
C PHE A 203 5.00 -6.08 -5.34
N GLN A 204 6.24 -6.29 -5.76
CA GLN A 204 7.38 -5.56 -5.25
C GLN A 204 8.28 -5.01 -6.35
N ILE A 205 7.78 -4.23 -7.32
CA ILE A 205 8.68 -3.44 -8.19
C ILE A 205 9.66 -2.61 -7.33
N ALA A 206 9.17 -2.04 -6.23
CA ALA A 206 9.97 -1.30 -5.27
C ALA A 206 11.03 -2.18 -4.56
N THR A 207 10.69 -3.42 -4.18
CA THR A 207 11.61 -4.30 -3.45
C THR A 207 12.54 -5.07 -4.39
N LEU A 208 12.12 -5.39 -5.61
CA LEU A 208 12.98 -5.82 -6.71
C LEU A 208 14.03 -4.75 -6.99
N PHE A 209 13.62 -3.48 -7.07
CA PHE A 209 14.56 -2.39 -7.25
C PHE A 209 15.51 -2.26 -6.06
N SER A 210 14.99 -2.34 -4.84
CA SER A 210 15.81 -2.20 -3.63
C SER A 210 16.72 -3.38 -3.33
N ASN A 211 16.33 -4.59 -3.70
CA ASN A 211 17.12 -5.81 -3.47
C ASN A 211 18.21 -5.99 -4.53
N ASN A 212 18.03 -5.46 -5.74
CA ASN A 212 18.96 -5.67 -6.85
C ASN A 212 19.81 -4.45 -7.21
N PHE A 213 19.37 -3.23 -6.86
CA PHE A 213 20.07 -2.01 -7.27
C PHE A 213 20.44 -1.11 -6.09
N ILE A 214 19.47 -0.63 -5.30
CA ILE A 214 19.73 0.34 -4.23
C ILE A 214 18.62 0.38 -3.17
N SER A 215 18.96 0.28 -1.89
CA SER A 215 17.98 0.31 -0.80
C SER A 215 17.32 1.69 -0.65
N TRP A 216 16.08 1.73 -0.13
CA TRP A 216 15.39 3.00 0.14
C TRP A 216 16.12 3.92 1.12
N ARG A 217 16.92 3.33 2.03
CA ARG A 217 17.81 4.09 2.92
C ARG A 217 18.91 4.78 2.11
N GLU A 218 19.59 4.04 1.23
CA GLU A 218 20.63 4.58 0.36
C GLU A 218 20.09 5.62 -0.62
N VAL A 219 18.87 5.45 -1.15
CA VAL A 219 18.20 6.49 -1.94
C VAL A 219 18.03 7.77 -1.12
N GLY A 220 17.63 7.66 0.15
CA GLY A 220 17.53 8.78 1.08
C GLY A 220 18.88 9.44 1.35
N ASP A 221 19.92 8.64 1.59
CA ASP A 221 21.28 9.13 1.85
C ASP A 221 21.87 9.83 0.61
N ILE A 222 21.69 9.25 -0.58
CA ILE A 222 22.11 9.87 -1.85
C ILE A 222 21.36 11.17 -2.08
N ALA A 223 20.03 11.20 -1.88
CA ALA A 223 19.26 12.43 -2.00
C ALA A 223 19.77 13.51 -1.05
N LEU A 224 20.11 13.16 0.19
CA LEU A 224 20.71 14.08 1.15
C LEU A 224 22.08 14.57 0.69
N TYR A 225 22.97 13.68 0.24
CA TYR A 225 24.30 14.05 -0.26
C TYR A 225 24.22 14.97 -1.48
N VAL A 226 23.30 14.69 -2.41
CA VAL A 226 23.05 15.56 -3.56
C VAL A 226 22.57 16.94 -3.10
N LEU A 227 21.64 17.00 -2.15
CA LEU A 227 21.15 18.26 -1.60
C LEU A 227 22.29 19.07 -0.95
N VAL A 228 23.11 18.43 -0.11
CA VAL A 228 24.27 19.07 0.52
C VAL A 228 25.26 19.55 -0.53
N ALA A 229 25.58 18.74 -1.53
CA ALA A 229 26.48 19.11 -2.61
C ALA A 229 25.97 20.32 -3.42
N LEU A 230 24.66 20.37 -3.73
CA LEU A 230 24.03 21.52 -4.39
C LEU A 230 24.16 22.79 -3.54
N VAL A 231 23.92 22.72 -2.23
CA VAL A 231 24.10 23.86 -1.33
C VAL A 231 25.55 24.34 -1.30
N VAL A 232 26.52 23.41 -1.25
CA VAL A 232 27.95 23.75 -1.29
C VAL A 232 28.32 24.44 -2.60
N VAL A 233 27.83 23.92 -3.74
CA VAL A 233 28.04 24.53 -5.06
C VAL A 233 27.44 25.94 -5.10
N ASP A 234 26.23 26.15 -4.60
CA ASP A 234 25.60 27.46 -4.54
C ASP A 234 26.41 28.45 -3.68
N VAL A 235 26.90 28.02 -2.52
CA VAL A 235 27.76 28.85 -1.64
C VAL A 235 29.08 29.21 -2.33
N LEU A 236 29.72 28.26 -3.01
CA LEU A 236 30.95 28.50 -3.76
C LEU A 236 30.72 29.44 -4.95
N MET A 237 29.63 29.24 -5.69
CA MET A 237 29.24 30.14 -6.78
C MET A 237 29.00 31.55 -6.27
N LEU A 238 28.32 31.71 -5.13
CA LEU A 238 28.13 33.01 -4.47
C LEU A 238 29.48 33.63 -4.02
N TYR A 239 30.39 32.83 -3.47
CA TYR A 239 31.72 33.28 -3.07
C TYR A 239 32.53 33.79 -4.27
N VAL A 240 32.61 32.99 -5.35
CA VAL A 240 33.31 33.35 -6.58
C VAL A 240 32.68 34.58 -7.23
N TRP A 241 31.34 34.65 -7.30
CA TRP A 241 30.63 35.80 -7.85
C TRP A 241 30.99 37.10 -7.11
N ASN A 242 31.08 37.05 -5.78
CA ASN A 242 31.50 38.19 -4.97
C ASN A 242 32.96 38.58 -5.24
N ARG A 243 33.86 37.61 -5.47
CA ARG A 243 35.29 37.86 -5.75
C ARG A 243 35.53 38.50 -7.11
N ILE A 244 34.72 38.19 -8.12
CA ILE A 244 34.81 38.80 -9.46
C ILE A 244 34.25 40.24 -9.47
N GLY A 245 33.62 40.69 -8.37
CA GLY A 245 33.12 42.07 -8.24
C GLY A 245 31.93 42.38 -9.16
N ARG A 246 31.26 41.36 -9.70
CA ARG A 246 30.06 41.55 -10.51
C ARG A 246 28.86 41.92 -9.63
N PRO A 247 27.95 42.78 -10.10
CA PRO A 247 26.74 43.11 -9.37
C PRO A 247 25.90 41.85 -9.14
N ARG A 248 25.38 41.66 -7.93
CA ARG A 248 24.50 40.53 -7.63
C ARG A 248 23.21 40.61 -8.45
N PRO A 249 22.63 39.46 -8.86
CA PRO A 249 21.29 39.43 -9.43
C PRO A 249 20.30 40.12 -8.49
N ARG A 250 19.28 40.77 -9.07
CA ARG A 250 18.21 41.33 -8.26
C ARG A 250 17.52 40.21 -7.50
N LYS A 251 17.11 40.48 -6.26
CA LYS A 251 16.35 39.52 -5.44
C LYS A 251 15.12 38.99 -6.17
N SER A 252 14.44 39.84 -6.97
CA SER A 252 13.31 39.44 -7.80
C SER A 252 13.66 38.44 -8.91
N THR A 253 14.84 38.59 -9.53
CA THR A 253 15.33 37.67 -10.58
C THR A 253 15.73 36.33 -9.97
N LEU A 254 16.43 36.37 -8.83
CA LEU A 254 16.81 35.16 -8.10
C LEU A 254 15.57 34.40 -7.61
N LEU A 255 14.59 35.11 -7.06
CA LEU A 255 13.33 34.52 -6.62
C LEU A 255 12.56 33.88 -7.78
N ALA A 256 12.50 34.54 -8.95
CA ALA A 256 11.84 33.99 -10.14
C ALA A 256 12.53 32.71 -10.67
N LEU A 257 13.86 32.66 -10.62
CA LEU A 257 14.63 31.48 -11.02
C LEU A 257 14.43 30.31 -10.05
N ILE A 258 14.59 30.55 -8.75
CA ILE A 258 14.42 29.52 -7.72
C ILE A 258 13.00 28.97 -7.76
N SER A 259 11.99 29.85 -7.82
CA SER A 259 10.60 29.42 -7.87
C SER A 259 10.27 28.67 -9.17
N GLY A 260 10.86 29.06 -10.29
CA GLY A 260 10.71 28.36 -11.57
C GLY A 260 11.27 26.94 -11.55
N TRP A 261 12.49 26.76 -11.03
CA TRP A 261 13.10 25.43 -10.90
C TRP A 261 12.36 24.56 -9.89
N ALA A 262 12.00 25.10 -8.73
CA ALA A 262 11.24 24.37 -7.73
C ALA A 262 9.85 23.96 -8.24
N ALA A 263 9.18 24.83 -9.02
CA ALA A 263 7.95 24.46 -9.71
C ALA A 263 8.15 23.34 -10.72
N PHE A 264 9.20 23.38 -11.53
CA PHE A 264 9.51 22.31 -12.50
C PHE A 264 9.67 20.95 -11.82
N PHE A 265 10.47 20.84 -10.77
CA PHE A 265 10.67 19.56 -10.07
C PHE A 265 9.39 19.08 -9.39
N LEU A 266 8.61 19.98 -8.77
CA LEU A 266 7.32 19.61 -8.21
C LEU A 266 6.31 19.15 -9.27
N ALA A 267 6.35 19.71 -10.48
CA ALA A 267 5.53 19.23 -11.60
C ALA A 267 5.91 17.79 -12.00
N VAL A 268 7.19 17.46 -12.05
CA VAL A 268 7.66 16.09 -12.32
C VAL A 268 7.19 15.14 -11.22
N ILE A 269 7.36 15.51 -9.95
CA ILE A 269 6.91 14.68 -8.81
C ILE A 269 5.40 14.51 -8.84
N ALA A 270 4.64 15.58 -9.08
CA ALA A 270 3.18 15.51 -9.21
C ALA A 270 2.76 14.55 -10.34
N GLY A 271 3.46 14.57 -11.48
CA GLY A 271 3.24 13.63 -12.58
C GLY A 271 3.52 12.18 -12.19
N ILE A 272 4.62 11.92 -11.48
CA ILE A 272 4.95 10.58 -10.96
C ILE A 272 3.88 10.11 -9.97
N CYS A 273 3.48 10.95 -9.01
CA CYS A 273 2.44 10.63 -8.04
C CYS A 273 1.08 10.38 -8.72
N ALA A 274 0.73 11.16 -9.74
CA ALA A 274 -0.50 10.97 -10.51
C ALA A 274 -0.49 9.64 -11.28
N TYR A 275 0.63 9.31 -11.93
CA TYR A 275 0.80 8.01 -12.59
C TYR A 275 0.68 6.86 -11.58
N ALA A 276 1.40 6.95 -10.46
CA ALA A 276 1.33 5.96 -9.40
C ALA A 276 -0.10 5.83 -8.85
N TYR A 277 -0.83 6.93 -8.65
CA TYR A 277 -2.23 6.91 -8.22
C TYR A 277 -3.08 6.09 -9.18
N HIS A 278 -3.00 6.35 -10.48
CA HIS A 278 -3.76 5.62 -11.49
C HIS A 278 -3.37 4.15 -11.62
N PHE A 279 -2.12 3.80 -11.32
CA PHE A 279 -1.67 2.42 -11.23
C PHE A 279 -2.24 1.73 -9.98
N TYR A 280 -2.04 2.31 -8.80
CA TYR A 280 -2.40 1.69 -7.53
C TYR A 280 -3.91 1.65 -7.28
N ILE A 281 -4.70 2.57 -7.81
CA ILE A 281 -6.16 2.60 -7.56
C ILE A 281 -6.86 1.30 -8.03
N ALA A 282 -6.28 0.56 -8.97
CA ALA A 282 -6.82 -0.71 -9.46
C ALA A 282 -6.50 -1.92 -8.57
N TYR A 283 -5.49 -1.82 -7.71
CA TYR A 283 -4.98 -2.93 -6.89
C TYR A 283 -5.05 -2.67 -5.38
N CYS A 284 -4.98 -1.40 -5.00
CA CYS A 284 -4.91 -0.94 -3.62
C CYS A 284 -5.34 0.53 -3.51
N SER A 285 -6.64 0.73 -3.43
CA SER A 285 -7.27 2.04 -3.33
C SER A 285 -6.92 2.77 -2.04
N TYR A 286 -6.64 2.04 -0.96
CA TYR A 286 -6.13 2.64 0.28
C TYR A 286 -4.82 3.40 0.03
N VAL A 287 -3.85 2.78 -0.63
CA VAL A 287 -2.56 3.45 -0.93
C VAL A 287 -2.76 4.63 -1.87
N ALA A 288 -3.57 4.45 -2.90
CA ALA A 288 -3.89 5.51 -3.84
C ALA A 288 -4.51 6.72 -3.14
N ARG A 289 -5.54 6.52 -2.31
CA ARG A 289 -6.32 7.60 -1.69
C ARG A 289 -5.64 8.28 -0.53
N TYR A 290 -4.95 7.53 0.34
CA TYR A 290 -4.40 8.09 1.57
C TYR A 290 -2.95 8.58 1.43
N TYR A 291 -2.22 8.15 0.38
CA TYR A 291 -0.82 8.54 0.18
C TYR A 291 -0.59 9.23 -1.16
N LEU A 292 -1.00 8.62 -2.27
CA LEU A 292 -0.66 9.12 -3.61
C LEU A 292 -1.50 10.34 -4.01
N LEU A 293 -2.79 10.35 -3.70
CA LEU A 293 -3.66 11.49 -4.01
C LEU A 293 -3.27 12.75 -3.20
N PRO A 294 -3.07 12.71 -1.87
CA PRO A 294 -2.58 13.87 -1.13
C PRO A 294 -1.22 14.36 -1.62
N ALA A 295 -0.30 13.46 -1.98
CA ALA A 295 0.99 13.83 -2.56
C ALA A 295 0.83 14.53 -3.92
N THR A 296 -0.04 14.00 -4.80
CA THR A 296 -0.33 14.58 -6.11
C THR A 296 -0.92 15.98 -5.97
N VAL A 297 -1.93 16.14 -5.12
CA VAL A 297 -2.58 17.44 -4.86
C VAL A 297 -1.58 18.41 -4.23
N GLY A 298 -0.88 17.99 -3.17
CA GLY A 298 0.10 18.82 -2.47
C GLY A 298 1.21 19.35 -3.38
N CYS A 299 1.81 18.46 -4.20
CA CYS A 299 2.84 18.86 -5.16
C CYS A 299 2.29 19.79 -6.25
N SER A 300 1.06 19.53 -6.73
CA SER A 300 0.42 20.36 -7.76
C SER A 300 0.11 21.78 -7.25
N VAL A 301 -0.45 21.90 -6.04
CA VAL A 301 -0.73 23.19 -5.42
C VAL A 301 0.56 23.95 -5.12
N ALA A 302 1.57 23.28 -4.58
CA ALA A 302 2.87 23.91 -4.32
C ALA A 302 3.57 24.37 -5.61
N CYS A 303 3.49 23.57 -6.68
CA CYS A 303 3.97 23.94 -8.01
C CYS A 303 3.27 25.21 -8.51
N LEU A 304 1.94 25.26 -8.47
CA LEU A 304 1.17 26.44 -8.90
C LEU A 304 1.53 27.68 -8.08
N ALA A 305 1.66 27.55 -6.76
CA ALA A 305 2.04 28.66 -5.89
C ALA A 305 3.43 29.22 -6.24
N LEU A 306 4.41 28.35 -6.53
CA LEU A 306 5.76 28.76 -6.94
C LEU A 306 5.79 29.37 -8.35
N LEU A 307 4.97 28.90 -9.28
CA LEU A 307 4.81 29.54 -10.58
C LEU A 307 4.25 30.95 -10.43
N LEU A 308 3.20 31.12 -9.63
CA LEU A 308 2.60 32.43 -9.36
C LEU A 308 3.60 33.37 -8.66
N LEU A 309 4.37 32.87 -7.70
CA LEU A 309 5.44 33.62 -7.04
C LEU A 309 6.52 34.06 -8.03
N GLY A 310 6.92 33.18 -8.95
CA GLY A 310 7.91 33.49 -9.99
C GLY A 310 7.42 34.53 -10.98
N ILE A 311 6.18 34.40 -11.44
CA ILE A 311 5.53 35.39 -12.33
C ILE A 311 5.43 36.74 -11.63
N TRP A 312 5.01 36.75 -10.36
CA TRP A 312 4.93 37.96 -9.56
C TRP A 312 6.31 38.61 -9.39
N ALA A 313 7.34 37.84 -9.05
CA ALA A 313 8.71 38.31 -8.86
C ALA A 313 9.28 38.88 -10.17
N ALA A 314 9.06 38.20 -11.30
CA ALA A 314 9.45 38.69 -12.62
C ALA A 314 8.74 40.01 -12.96
N ARG A 315 7.42 40.11 -12.75
CA ARG A 315 6.63 41.33 -13.01
C ARG A 315 7.00 42.50 -12.11
N PHE A 316 7.27 42.27 -10.83
CA PHE A 316 7.74 43.31 -9.90
C PHE A 316 9.14 43.81 -10.29
N GLY A 317 10.03 42.90 -10.69
CA GLY A 317 11.34 43.23 -11.22
C GLY A 317 11.29 44.10 -12.49
N LEU A 318 10.27 43.90 -13.33
CA LEU A 318 10.01 44.71 -14.53
C LEU A 318 9.41 46.09 -14.20
N ARG A 319 8.43 46.17 -13.29
CA ARG A 319 7.77 47.46 -12.91
C ARG A 319 8.73 48.49 -12.30
N THR A 320 9.73 48.06 -11.56
CA THR A 320 10.76 48.97 -11.01
C THR A 320 11.69 49.57 -12.08
N ARG A 321 11.72 48.99 -13.29
CA ARG A 321 12.49 49.48 -14.44
C ARG A 321 11.82 50.71 -15.07
N ASP A 322 10.51 50.65 -15.31
CA ASP A 322 9.76 51.75 -15.93
C ASP A 322 9.67 52.98 -15.01
N GLN A 323 9.46 52.79 -13.70
CA GLN A 323 9.34 53.94 -12.79
C GLN A 323 10.66 54.70 -12.55
N ARG A 324 11.82 54.05 -12.68
CA ARG A 324 13.13 54.74 -12.59
C ARG A 324 13.54 55.38 -13.92
N ALA A 325 13.18 54.79 -15.06
CA ALA A 325 13.41 55.39 -16.37
C ALA A 325 12.58 56.67 -16.58
N VAL A 326 11.35 56.71 -16.06
CA VAL A 326 10.46 57.89 -16.15
C VAL A 326 10.87 59.02 -15.20
N ARG A 327 11.56 58.74 -14.08
CA ARG A 327 11.99 59.77 -13.11
C ARG A 327 13.40 60.32 -13.34
N GLY A 328 14.12 59.85 -14.37
CA GLY A 328 15.54 60.13 -14.59
C GLY A 328 15.91 61.08 -15.73
N ALA A 329 14.95 61.73 -16.40
CA ALA A 329 15.25 62.67 -17.50
C ALA A 329 15.11 64.14 -17.07
N PRO A 330 16.20 64.86 -16.74
CA PRO A 330 16.21 66.31 -16.84
C PRO A 330 16.49 66.67 -18.31
N GLY A 331 15.43 67.01 -19.04
CA GLY A 331 15.52 67.56 -20.40
C GLY A 331 16.09 68.99 -20.38
N GLY A 332 17.41 69.12 -20.28
CA GLY A 332 18.14 70.34 -20.59
C GLY A 332 18.66 70.28 -22.03
N LEU A 333 17.99 70.96 -22.96
CA LEU A 333 18.51 71.20 -24.30
C LEU A 333 19.87 71.93 -24.23
N ARG A 334 20.95 71.27 -24.65
CA ARG A 334 22.16 71.97 -25.12
C ARG A 334 22.29 71.80 -26.62
N ARG A 335 22.00 72.89 -27.33
CA ARG A 335 22.33 73.12 -28.74
C ARG A 335 23.83 72.91 -28.97
N CYS A 336 24.19 71.96 -29.83
CA CYS A 336 25.49 71.99 -30.50
C CYS A 336 25.48 73.12 -31.54
N ARG A 337 26.14 74.24 -31.24
CA ARG A 337 26.59 75.19 -32.27
C ARG A 337 28.06 74.88 -32.55
N GLY A 338 28.33 74.54 -33.81
CA GLY A 338 29.68 74.34 -34.31
C GLY A 338 30.49 75.63 -34.30
N ALA A 339 31.79 75.48 -34.13
CA ALA A 339 32.78 76.44 -34.58
C ALA A 339 34.01 75.64 -35.04
N LEU A 340 34.12 75.46 -36.35
CA LEU A 340 35.40 75.24 -37.00
C LEU A 340 36.32 76.42 -36.66
N ARG A 341 37.53 76.15 -36.17
CA ARG A 341 38.69 77.00 -36.45
C ARG A 341 39.89 76.12 -36.76
N VAL A 342 40.28 76.20 -38.03
CA VAL A 342 41.56 75.77 -38.59
C VAL A 342 42.61 76.86 -38.33
N ARG A 343 43.83 76.47 -37.96
CA ARG A 343 45.15 76.94 -38.45
C ARG A 343 46.21 76.51 -37.42
N GLN A 344 47.06 75.55 -37.83
CA GLN A 344 48.46 75.71 -38.27
C GLN A 344 49.42 75.77 -37.09
#